data_AF-A0A4R2HNC9-F1
#
_entry.id   AF-A0A4R2HNC9-F1
#
_cell.length_a   1.000
_cell.length_b   1.000
_cell.length_c   1.000
_cell.angle_alpha   90.00
_cell.angle_beta   90.00
_cell.angle_gamma   90.00
#
_symmetry.space_group_name_H-M   'P 1'
#
loop_
_entity.id
_entity.type
_entity.pdbx_description
1 polymer ?
#
loop_
_entity_poly.entity_id
_entity_poly.type
_entity_poly.pdbx_seq_one_letter_code
_entity_poly.pdbx_strand_id
1 'polypeptide(L)'
;MKHIREKLGLSQIDMGGLLGMPRSSASMYEIGLRNLSSRQLALLSKIELLMQGELEIKPFEKINIKAQQNTASTIKKMEQQIDKAAFDCLKLQRKLTTLINDYAKTELLWAIISRLKEETPENTPLMVYLDLLEIRCLEKIDNCGPHQQAEITFRIKMLQYEQQLAQTMIEEAKAKRYSFIEKLGVWRRKMM
;
A
#
# COMPACT_ATOMS: atom_id res chain seq x y z
N MET A 1 25.20 12.70 -18.92
CA MET A 1 23.92 12.89 -18.19
C MET A 1 23.65 14.35 -17.86
N LYS A 2 24.52 15.07 -17.12
CA LYS A 2 24.29 16.48 -16.72
C LYS A 2 23.87 17.39 -17.88
N HIS A 3 24.60 17.34 -18.98
CA HIS A 3 24.31 18.10 -20.20
C HIS A 3 22.94 17.77 -20.83
N ILE A 4 22.56 16.48 -20.87
CA ILE A 4 21.25 16.04 -21.37
C ILE A 4 20.14 16.55 -20.44
N ARG A 5 20.33 16.43 -19.12
CA ARG A 5 19.38 16.91 -18.10
C ARG A 5 19.13 18.42 -18.26
N GLU A 6 20.20 19.21 -18.38
CA GLU A 6 20.12 20.66 -18.51
C GLU A 6 19.47 21.10 -19.81
N LYS A 7 19.79 20.45 -20.93
CA LYS A 7 19.14 20.71 -22.23
C LYS A 7 17.65 20.40 -22.24
N LEU A 8 17.22 19.41 -21.46
CA LEU A 8 15.80 19.04 -21.31
C LEU A 8 15.10 19.84 -20.20
N GLY A 9 15.81 20.72 -19.48
CA GLY A 9 15.25 21.52 -18.38
C GLY A 9 14.81 20.69 -17.16
N LEU A 10 15.34 19.47 -16.99
CA LEU A 10 14.94 18.55 -15.93
C LEU A 10 15.68 18.82 -14.61
N SER A 11 15.00 18.64 -13.47
CA SER A 11 15.70 18.56 -12.18
C SER A 11 16.43 17.23 -12.02
N GLN A 12 17.36 17.13 -11.05
CA GLN A 12 18.02 15.84 -10.74
C GLN A 12 17.03 14.77 -10.26
N ILE A 13 15.91 15.18 -9.65
CA ILE A 13 14.84 14.27 -9.23
C ILE A 13 14.15 13.71 -10.47
N ASP A 14 13.78 14.56 -11.42
CA ASP A 14 13.08 14.15 -12.64
C ASP A 14 13.96 13.27 -13.53
N MET A 15 15.24 13.63 -13.65
CA MET A 15 16.23 12.82 -14.37
C MET A 15 16.44 11.45 -13.70
N GLY A 16 16.46 11.43 -12.37
CA GLY A 16 16.49 10.19 -11.58
C GLY A 16 15.27 9.32 -11.88
N GLY A 17 14.07 9.91 -11.81
CA GLY A 17 12.82 9.22 -12.14
C GLY A 17 12.80 8.65 -13.56
N LEU A 18 13.26 9.43 -14.55
CA LEU A 18 13.34 9.01 -15.95
C LEU A 18 14.24 7.77 -16.14
N LEU A 19 15.33 7.68 -15.38
CA LEU A 19 16.29 6.57 -15.43
C LEU A 19 16.02 5.48 -14.39
N GLY A 20 14.92 5.58 -13.63
CA GLY A 20 14.56 4.63 -12.58
C GLY A 20 15.58 4.58 -11.43
N MET A 21 16.16 5.72 -11.05
CA MET A 21 17.14 5.82 -9.95
C MET A 21 16.80 6.93 -8.95
N PRO A 22 17.26 6.82 -7.70
CA PRO A 22 17.11 7.89 -6.70
C PRO A 22 17.88 9.16 -7.09
N ARG A 23 17.40 10.33 -6.63
CA ARG A 23 18.07 11.64 -6.80
C ARG A 23 19.55 11.61 -6.38
N SER A 24 19.85 10.98 -5.24
CA SER A 24 21.22 10.88 -4.72
C SER A 24 22.14 10.12 -5.66
N SER A 25 21.65 9.04 -6.29
CA SER A 25 22.39 8.28 -7.31
C SER A 25 22.59 9.09 -8.59
N ALA A 26 21.58 9.85 -9.02
CA ALA A 26 21.71 10.75 -10.17
C ALA A 26 22.78 11.83 -9.92
N SER A 27 22.78 12.46 -8.73
CA SER A 27 23.79 13.44 -8.34
C SER A 27 25.19 12.84 -8.30
N MET A 28 25.36 11.64 -7.73
CA MET A 28 26.67 10.96 -7.68
C MET A 28 27.21 10.63 -9.07
N TYR A 29 26.34 10.29 -10.02
CA TYR A 29 26.77 10.09 -11.39
C TYR A 29 27.23 11.39 -12.05
N GLU A 30 26.51 12.50 -11.86
CA GLU A 30 26.88 13.79 -12.46
C GLU A 30 28.25 14.30 -12.00
N ILE A 31 28.66 13.94 -10.79
CA ILE A 31 29.99 14.28 -10.24
C ILE A 31 31.03 13.17 -10.43
N GLY A 32 30.71 12.11 -11.17
CA GLY A 32 31.65 11.04 -11.54
C GLY A 32 31.96 10.03 -10.42
N LEU A 33 31.20 10.00 -9.34
CA LEU A 33 31.42 9.09 -8.21
C LEU A 33 30.73 7.73 -8.36
N ARG A 34 29.83 7.58 -9.34
CA ARG A 34 29.17 6.31 -9.68
C ARG A 34 29.03 6.15 -11.18
N ASN A 35 28.94 4.90 -11.62
CA ASN A 35 28.65 4.55 -13.01
C ASN A 35 27.18 4.19 -13.20
N LEU A 36 26.66 4.42 -14.40
CA LEU A 36 25.32 3.98 -14.79
C LEU A 36 25.34 2.50 -15.18
N SER A 37 24.22 1.83 -14.95
CA SER A 37 24.01 0.48 -15.50
C SER A 37 23.84 0.53 -17.02
N SER A 38 24.09 -0.59 -17.69
CA SER A 38 23.95 -0.73 -19.15
C SER A 38 22.55 -0.33 -19.64
N ARG A 39 21.51 -0.63 -18.87
CA ARG A 39 20.12 -0.21 -19.18
C ARG A 39 19.95 1.31 -19.15
N GLN A 40 20.53 1.97 -18.16
CA GLN A 40 20.45 3.42 -18.01
C GLN A 40 21.28 4.16 -19.06
N LEU A 41 22.44 3.60 -19.42
CA LEU A 41 23.24 4.09 -20.54
C LEU A 41 22.49 3.95 -21.86
N ALA A 42 21.91 2.80 -22.15
CA ALA A 42 21.12 2.59 -23.37
C ALA A 42 19.94 3.59 -23.47
N LEU A 43 19.28 3.87 -22.33
CA LEU A 43 18.19 4.85 -22.28
C LEU A 43 18.70 6.28 -22.51
N LEU A 44 19.84 6.67 -21.91
CA LEU A 44 20.48 7.96 -22.17
C LEU A 44 20.90 8.13 -23.62
N SER A 45 21.55 7.12 -24.21
CA SER A 45 21.96 7.13 -25.61
C SER A 45 20.77 7.26 -26.54
N LYS A 46 19.65 6.60 -26.22
CA LYS A 46 18.40 6.75 -26.98
C LYS A 46 17.85 8.17 -26.88
N ILE A 47 17.85 8.77 -25.69
CA ILE A 47 17.41 10.16 -25.49
C ILE A 47 18.30 11.11 -26.30
N GLU A 48 19.62 10.93 -26.24
CA GLU A 48 20.59 11.76 -26.96
C GLU A 48 20.40 11.66 -28.48
N LEU A 49 20.18 10.45 -29.01
CA LEU A 49 19.89 10.23 -30.41
C LEU A 49 18.57 10.90 -30.85
N LEU A 50 17.54 10.85 -29.99
CA LEU A 50 16.27 11.53 -30.25
C LEU A 50 16.40 13.06 -30.20
N MET A 51 17.27 13.60 -29.35
CA MET A 51 17.55 15.04 -29.29
C MET A 51 18.33 15.55 -30.50
N GLN A 52 19.08 14.67 -31.18
CA GLN A 52 19.83 14.99 -32.38
C GLN A 52 19.00 14.86 -33.66
N GLY A 53 17.92 14.07 -33.63
CA GLY A 53 16.99 13.95 -34.75
C GLY A 53 16.02 15.14 -34.83
N GLU A 54 15.48 15.40 -36.02
CA GLU A 54 14.32 16.29 -36.18
C GLU A 54 13.10 15.63 -35.52
N LEU A 55 12.87 15.96 -34.25
CA LEU A 55 11.64 15.64 -33.58
C LEU A 55 10.54 16.51 -34.21
N GLU A 56 9.72 15.91 -35.07
CA GLU A 56 8.47 16.53 -35.50
C GLU A 56 7.58 16.77 -34.27
N ILE A 57 7.64 18.00 -33.74
CA ILE A 57 6.73 18.48 -32.71
C ILE A 57 5.36 18.61 -33.39
N LYS A 58 4.55 17.54 -33.31
CA LYS A 58 3.18 17.55 -33.84
C LYS A 58 2.40 18.68 -33.15
N PRO A 59 1.90 19.71 -33.87
CA PRO A 59 1.33 20.90 -33.24
C PRO A 59 -0.02 20.69 -32.54
N PHE A 60 -0.60 19.48 -32.60
CA PHE A 60 -2.02 19.26 -32.28
C PHE A 60 -2.36 18.00 -31.48
N GLU A 61 -1.41 17.35 -30.81
CA GLU A 61 -1.82 16.55 -29.66
C GLU A 61 -2.27 17.54 -28.58
N LYS A 62 -3.58 17.79 -28.49
CA LYS A 62 -4.19 18.58 -27.40
C LYS A 62 -3.68 18.00 -26.09
N ILE A 63 -2.66 18.62 -25.51
CA ILE A 63 -2.23 18.36 -24.15
C ILE A 63 -3.42 18.78 -23.30
N ASN A 64 -4.30 17.84 -22.99
CA ASN A 64 -5.47 18.08 -22.17
C ASN A 64 -5.01 18.12 -20.71
N ILE A 65 -4.40 19.26 -20.34
CA ILE A 65 -3.82 19.52 -19.02
C ILE A 65 -4.85 19.22 -17.93
N LYS A 66 -6.13 19.57 -18.15
CA LYS A 66 -7.21 19.29 -17.19
C LYS A 66 -7.46 17.79 -17.00
N ALA A 67 -7.51 16.99 -18.07
CA ALA A 67 -7.68 15.55 -17.97
C ALA A 67 -6.48 14.85 -17.29
N GLN A 68 -5.26 15.32 -17.56
CA GLN A 68 -4.04 14.79 -16.94
C GLN A 68 -3.90 15.21 -15.46
N GLN A 69 -4.28 16.44 -15.11
CA GLN A 69 -4.33 16.90 -13.71
C GLN A 69 -5.39 16.16 -12.91
N ASN A 70 -6.58 15.93 -13.50
CA ASN A 70 -7.65 15.19 -12.85
C ASN A 70 -7.21 13.76 -12.54
N THR A 71 -6.63 13.04 -13.52
CA THR A 71 -6.14 11.66 -13.29
C THR A 71 -5.01 11.60 -12.26
N ALA A 72 -4.05 12.54 -12.30
CA ALA A 72 -3.00 12.62 -11.29
C ALA A 72 -3.55 12.89 -9.87
N SER A 73 -4.55 13.78 -9.75
CA SER A 73 -5.20 14.07 -8.47
C SER A 73 -6.00 12.89 -7.92
N THR A 74 -6.66 12.12 -8.80
CA THR A 74 -7.41 10.91 -8.43
C THR A 74 -6.46 9.81 -7.95
N ILE A 75 -5.36 9.57 -8.67
CA ILE A 75 -4.33 8.60 -8.26
C ILE A 75 -3.78 8.97 -6.88
N LYS A 76 -3.43 10.23 -6.66
CA LYS A 76 -2.90 10.70 -5.37
C LYS A 76 -3.91 10.47 -4.22
N LYS A 77 -5.20 10.73 -4.46
CA LYS A 77 -6.26 10.47 -3.47
C LYS A 77 -6.41 8.97 -3.16
N MET A 78 -6.34 8.13 -4.19
CA MET A 78 -6.38 6.67 -4.01
C MET A 78 -5.16 6.15 -3.24
N GLU A 79 -3.96 6.66 -3.53
CA GLU A 79 -2.73 6.32 -2.79
C GLU A 79 -2.87 6.69 -1.30
N GLN A 80 -3.40 7.88 -0.99
CA GLN A 80 -3.69 8.29 0.40
C GLN A 80 -4.73 7.40 1.09
N GLN A 81 -5.74 6.94 0.36
CA GLN A 81 -6.74 6.02 0.89
C GLN A 81 -6.14 4.65 1.21
N ILE A 82 -5.24 4.14 0.36
CA ILE A 82 -4.50 2.90 0.60
C ILE A 82 -3.66 3.02 1.88
N ASP A 83 -2.89 4.10 2.03
CA ASP A 83 -2.04 4.32 3.21
C ASP A 83 -2.87 4.36 4.50
N LYS A 84 -3.99 5.09 4.46
CA LYS A 84 -4.91 5.18 5.61
C LYS A 84 -5.51 3.82 5.96
N ALA A 85 -6.02 3.11 4.96
CA ALA A 85 -6.59 1.78 5.16
C ALA A 85 -5.53 0.80 5.69
N ALA A 86 -4.28 0.90 5.24
CA ALA A 86 -3.18 0.04 5.71
C ALA A 86 -2.87 0.30 7.19
N PHE A 87 -2.84 1.56 7.60
CA PHE A 87 -2.69 1.94 9.00
C PHE A 87 -3.85 1.41 9.86
N ASP A 88 -5.09 1.58 9.40
CA ASP A 88 -6.28 1.11 10.11
C ASP A 88 -6.31 -0.43 10.23
N CYS A 89 -5.89 -1.15 9.18
CA CYS A 89 -5.69 -2.60 9.22
C CYS A 89 -4.69 -3.01 10.31
N LEU A 90 -3.53 -2.37 10.38
CA LEU A 90 -2.51 -2.67 11.40
C LEU A 90 -3.04 -2.43 12.82
N LYS A 91 -3.79 -1.35 13.02
CA LYS A 91 -4.42 -1.03 14.30
C LYS A 91 -5.44 -2.10 14.71
N LEU A 92 -6.29 -2.52 13.78
CA LEU A 92 -7.29 -3.58 14.02
C LEU A 92 -6.64 -4.94 14.26
N GLN A 93 -5.57 -5.28 13.54
CA GLN A 93 -4.80 -6.52 13.76
C GLN A 93 -4.24 -6.56 15.18
N ARG A 94 -3.64 -5.47 15.66
CA ARG A 94 -3.17 -5.38 17.06
C ARG A 94 -4.31 -5.60 18.05
N LYS A 95 -5.44 -4.93 17.85
CA LYS A 95 -6.64 -5.12 18.69
C LYS A 95 -7.11 -6.58 18.69
N LEU A 96 -7.14 -7.22 17.51
CA LEU A 96 -7.52 -8.63 17.37
C LEU A 96 -6.57 -9.55 18.15
N THR A 97 -5.26 -9.33 18.07
CA THR A 97 -4.28 -10.13 18.82
C THR A 97 -4.48 -10.00 20.33
N THR A 98 -4.79 -8.79 20.83
CA THR A 98 -5.11 -8.59 22.25
C THR A 98 -6.37 -9.37 22.64
N LEU A 99 -7.45 -9.28 21.86
CA LEU A 99 -8.69 -9.98 22.14
C LEU A 99 -8.53 -11.51 22.13
N ILE A 100 -7.79 -12.06 21.17
CA ILE A 100 -7.51 -13.50 21.10
C ILE A 100 -6.75 -13.95 22.35
N ASN A 101 -5.73 -13.19 22.76
CA ASN A 101 -4.94 -13.52 23.95
C ASN A 101 -5.76 -13.41 25.24
N ASP A 102 -6.61 -12.38 25.35
CA ASP A 102 -7.47 -12.18 26.51
C ASP A 102 -8.57 -13.25 26.58
N TYR A 103 -9.10 -13.68 25.45
CA TYR A 103 -10.05 -14.79 25.36
C TYR A 103 -9.41 -16.09 25.82
N ALA A 104 -8.24 -16.46 25.28
CA ALA A 104 -7.54 -17.68 25.67
C ALA A 104 -7.22 -17.75 27.18
N LYS A 105 -6.80 -16.60 27.76
CA LYS A 105 -6.58 -16.52 29.21
C LYS A 105 -7.86 -16.69 30.02
N THR A 106 -8.95 -16.09 29.55
CA THR A 106 -10.25 -16.15 30.24
C THR A 106 -10.86 -17.54 30.13
N GLU A 107 -10.71 -18.20 28.99
CA GLU A 107 -11.13 -19.59 28.77
C GLU A 107 -10.34 -20.58 29.66
N LEU A 108 -9.02 -20.38 29.81
CA LEU A 108 -8.21 -21.17 30.74
C LEU A 108 -8.66 -20.96 32.19
N LEU A 109 -8.90 -19.71 32.59
CA LEU A 109 -9.37 -19.40 33.95
C LEU A 109 -10.76 -20.02 34.20
N TRP A 110 -11.65 -19.95 33.21
CA TRP A 110 -12.96 -20.61 33.25
C TRP A 110 -12.83 -22.11 33.51
N ALA A 111 -11.99 -22.81 32.73
CA ALA A 111 -11.78 -24.24 32.88
C ALA A 111 -11.24 -24.61 34.27
N ILE A 112 -10.33 -23.80 34.83
CA ILE A 112 -9.82 -23.99 36.19
C ILE A 112 -10.95 -23.81 37.22
N ILE A 113 -11.75 -22.75 37.10
CA ILE A 113 -12.87 -22.48 38.02
C ILE A 113 -13.88 -23.63 37.97
N SER A 114 -14.25 -24.10 36.77
CA SER A 114 -15.19 -25.21 36.61
C SER A 114 -14.69 -26.47 37.33
N ARG A 115 -13.41 -26.81 37.18
CA ARG A 115 -12.82 -27.96 37.89
C ARG A 115 -12.76 -27.76 39.41
N LEU A 116 -12.38 -26.58 39.87
CA LEU A 116 -12.36 -26.27 41.31
C LEU A 116 -13.76 -26.36 41.92
N LYS A 117 -14.81 -25.98 41.18
CA LYS A 117 -16.20 -26.12 41.63
C LYS A 117 -16.62 -27.58 41.76
N GLU A 118 -16.18 -28.47 40.88
CA GLU A 118 -16.44 -29.91 41.00
C GLU A 118 -15.78 -30.54 42.24
N GLU A 119 -14.61 -30.05 42.63
CA GLU A 119 -13.84 -30.56 43.77
C GLU A 119 -14.23 -29.88 45.11
N THR A 120 -15.00 -28.78 45.07
CA THR A 120 -15.33 -27.99 46.25
C THR A 120 -16.71 -28.35 46.81
N PRO A 121 -16.84 -28.65 48.12
CA PRO A 121 -18.14 -28.88 48.75
C PRO A 121 -19.08 -27.67 48.62
N GLU A 122 -20.37 -27.97 48.44
CA GLU A 122 -21.43 -26.96 48.40
C GLU A 122 -21.49 -26.12 49.69
N ASN A 123 -21.95 -24.88 49.57
CA ASN A 123 -22.12 -23.92 50.68
C ASN A 123 -20.85 -23.51 51.43
N THR A 124 -19.68 -23.65 50.81
CA THR A 124 -18.41 -23.13 51.35
C THR A 124 -18.16 -21.68 50.88
N PRO A 125 -17.43 -20.84 51.66
CA PRO A 125 -17.01 -19.51 51.21
C PRO A 125 -16.19 -19.54 49.92
N LEU A 126 -15.45 -20.64 49.70
CA LEU A 126 -14.70 -20.86 48.47
C LEU A 126 -15.64 -21.05 47.27
N MET A 127 -16.71 -21.83 47.41
CA MET A 127 -17.71 -22.01 46.33
C MET A 127 -18.32 -20.67 45.91
N VAL A 128 -18.73 -19.83 46.88
CA VAL A 128 -19.30 -18.49 46.60
C VAL A 128 -18.29 -17.60 45.85
N TYR A 129 -17.01 -17.68 46.21
CA TYR A 129 -15.97 -16.94 45.51
C TYR A 129 -15.74 -17.46 44.08
N LEU A 130 -15.78 -18.78 43.88
CA LEU A 130 -15.68 -19.39 42.56
C LEU A 130 -16.85 -18.98 41.66
N ASP A 131 -18.08 -18.93 42.18
CA ASP A 131 -19.26 -18.41 41.44
C ASP A 131 -19.06 -16.96 41.00
N LEU A 132 -18.50 -16.12 41.87
CA LEU A 132 -18.23 -14.72 41.54
C LEU A 132 -17.14 -14.58 40.45
N LEU A 133 -16.11 -15.43 40.50
CA LEU A 133 -15.09 -15.48 39.45
C LEU A 133 -15.66 -16.00 38.13
N GLU A 134 -16.55 -16.98 38.18
CA GLU A 134 -17.28 -17.50 37.02
C GLU A 134 -18.04 -16.36 36.32
N ILE A 135 -18.86 -15.60 37.05
CA ILE A 135 -19.60 -14.46 36.49
C ILE A 135 -18.66 -13.46 35.78
N ARG A 136 -17.54 -13.11 36.42
CA ARG A 136 -16.54 -12.20 35.83
C ARG A 136 -15.88 -12.76 34.57
N CYS A 137 -15.69 -14.08 34.50
CA CYS A 137 -15.17 -14.72 33.30
C CYS A 137 -16.21 -14.68 32.16
N LEU A 138 -17.49 -14.90 32.43
CA LEU A 138 -18.55 -14.75 31.41
C LEU A 138 -18.60 -13.32 30.86
N GLU A 139 -18.57 -12.32 31.74
CA GLU A 139 -18.54 -10.91 31.34
C GLU A 139 -17.32 -10.59 30.46
N LYS A 140 -16.16 -11.16 30.78
CA LYS A 140 -14.96 -11.00 29.95
C LYS A 140 -15.08 -11.72 28.62
N ILE A 141 -15.61 -12.95 28.60
CA ILE A 141 -15.84 -13.74 27.39
C ILE A 141 -16.79 -12.99 26.44
N ASP A 142 -17.82 -12.31 26.94
CA ASP A 142 -18.71 -11.51 26.09
C ASP A 142 -17.94 -10.38 25.37
N ASN A 143 -16.99 -9.76 26.08
CA ASN A 143 -16.19 -8.65 25.56
C ASN A 143 -15.01 -9.07 24.66
N CYS A 144 -14.48 -10.29 24.81
CA CYS A 144 -13.36 -10.80 23.99
C CYS A 144 -13.69 -12.01 23.12
N GLY A 145 -14.96 -12.42 23.11
CA GLY A 145 -15.40 -13.68 22.54
C GLY A 145 -15.32 -13.77 21.02
N PRO A 146 -15.64 -14.96 20.46
CA PRO A 146 -15.53 -15.22 19.03
C PRO A 146 -16.30 -14.23 18.16
N HIS A 147 -17.44 -13.72 18.64
CA HIS A 147 -18.23 -12.72 17.93
C HIS A 147 -17.44 -11.41 17.71
N GLN A 148 -16.83 -10.87 18.77
CA GLN A 148 -16.02 -9.64 18.70
C GLN A 148 -14.77 -9.83 17.81
N GLN A 149 -14.14 -11.01 17.91
CA GLN A 149 -13.01 -11.38 17.07
C GLN A 149 -13.42 -11.48 15.58
N ALA A 150 -14.58 -12.08 15.30
CA ALA A 150 -15.11 -12.22 13.96
C ALA A 150 -15.46 -10.87 13.33
N GLU A 151 -16.07 -9.95 14.09
CA GLU A 151 -16.39 -8.60 13.62
C GLU A 151 -15.12 -7.84 13.21
N ILE A 152 -14.08 -7.85 14.04
CA ILE A 152 -12.81 -7.19 13.72
C ILE A 152 -12.13 -7.87 12.53
N THR A 153 -12.16 -9.20 12.47
CA THR A 153 -11.60 -9.97 11.35
C THR A 153 -12.31 -9.62 10.03
N PHE A 154 -13.63 -9.50 10.05
CA PHE A 154 -14.41 -9.09 8.89
C PHE A 154 -14.04 -7.67 8.45
N ARG A 155 -13.92 -6.73 9.40
CA ARG A 155 -13.53 -5.35 9.11
C ARG A 155 -12.13 -5.23 8.51
N ILE A 156 -11.18 -6.05 8.98
CA ILE A 156 -9.84 -6.15 8.38
C ILE A 156 -9.94 -6.62 6.93
N LYS A 157 -10.71 -7.68 6.66
CA LYS A 157 -10.89 -8.21 5.29
C LYS A 157 -11.51 -7.17 4.35
N MET A 158 -12.50 -6.41 4.82
CA MET A 158 -13.10 -5.32 4.05
C MET A 158 -12.07 -4.26 3.65
N LEU A 159 -11.27 -3.77 4.61
CA LEU A 159 -10.24 -2.77 4.35
C LEU A 159 -9.13 -3.31 3.42
N GLN A 160 -8.76 -4.59 3.53
CA GLN A 160 -7.81 -5.24 2.63
C GLN A 160 -8.36 -5.32 1.20
N TYR A 161 -9.65 -5.65 1.05
CA TYR A 161 -10.31 -5.67 -0.25
C TYR A 161 -10.37 -4.28 -0.88
N GLU A 162 -10.73 -3.25 -0.11
CA GLU A 162 -10.72 -1.86 -0.57
C GLU A 162 -9.33 -1.41 -1.04
N GLN A 163 -8.27 -1.78 -0.32
CA GLN A 163 -6.88 -1.50 -0.74
C GLN A 163 -6.54 -2.17 -2.07
N GLN A 164 -6.89 -3.46 -2.23
CA GLN A 164 -6.62 -4.19 -3.47
C GLN A 164 -7.35 -3.55 -4.65
N LEU A 165 -8.61 -3.16 -4.46
CA LEU A 165 -9.40 -2.51 -5.51
C LEU A 165 -8.84 -1.12 -5.87
N ALA A 166 -8.44 -0.32 -4.88
CA ALA A 166 -7.78 0.95 -5.14
C ALA A 166 -6.45 0.77 -5.88
N GLN A 167 -5.68 -0.26 -5.53
CA GLN A 167 -4.40 -0.58 -6.18
C GLN A 167 -4.59 -0.98 -7.65
N THR A 168 -5.56 -1.86 -7.96
CA THR A 168 -5.86 -2.25 -9.34
C THR A 168 -6.33 -1.05 -10.17
N MET A 169 -7.16 -0.17 -9.60
CA MET A 169 -7.60 1.06 -10.28
C MET A 169 -6.42 2.00 -10.59
N ILE A 170 -5.46 2.13 -9.67
CA ILE A 170 -4.23 2.92 -9.92
C ILE A 170 -3.40 2.28 -11.03
N GLU A 171 -3.23 0.96 -11.02
CA GLU A 171 -2.47 0.23 -12.04
C GLU A 171 -3.11 0.35 -13.42
N GLU A 172 -4.44 0.21 -13.52
CA GLU A 172 -5.18 0.43 -14.77
C GLU A 172 -5.06 1.88 -15.26
N ALA A 173 -5.14 2.86 -14.35
CA ALA A 173 -4.98 4.27 -14.69
C ALA A 173 -3.56 4.56 -15.22
N LYS A 174 -2.54 3.93 -14.61
CA LYS A 174 -1.16 3.99 -15.09
C LYS A 174 -1.00 3.27 -16.44
N ALA A 175 -1.57 2.08 -16.62
CA ALA A 175 -1.50 1.30 -17.86
C ALA A 175 -2.19 1.99 -19.05
N LYS A 176 -3.36 2.60 -18.84
CA LYS A 176 -4.05 3.40 -19.87
C LYS A 176 -3.17 4.55 -20.38
N ARG A 177 -2.40 5.16 -19.48
CA ARG A 177 -1.41 6.21 -19.82
C ARG A 177 -0.28 5.68 -20.71
N TYR A 178 0.20 4.45 -20.48
CA TYR A 178 1.21 3.80 -21.34
C TYR A 178 0.65 3.33 -22.69
N SER A 179 -0.56 2.76 -22.74
CA SER A 179 -1.18 2.28 -23.98
C SER A 179 -1.51 3.41 -24.97
N PHE A 180 -1.82 4.61 -24.47
CA PHE A 180 -2.00 5.81 -25.29
C PHE A 180 -0.70 6.21 -25.98
N ILE A 181 0.44 6.11 -25.29
CA ILE A 181 1.78 6.39 -25.83
C ILE A 181 2.15 5.37 -26.92
N GLU A 182 1.81 4.08 -26.74
CA GLU A 182 2.09 3.04 -27.73
C GLU A 182 1.20 3.11 -28.98
N LYS A 183 -0.10 3.40 -28.84
CA LYS A 183 -1.01 3.55 -29.99
C LYS A 183 -0.62 4.70 -30.92
N LEU A 184 -0.07 5.78 -30.37
CA LEU A 184 0.51 6.88 -31.16
C LEU A 184 1.76 6.45 -31.94
N GLY A 185 2.54 5.50 -31.41
CA GLY A 185 3.71 4.92 -32.07
C GLY A 185 3.38 3.89 -33.16
N VAL A 186 2.26 3.17 -33.05
CA VAL A 186 1.83 2.17 -34.04
C VAL A 186 1.15 2.81 -35.26
N TRP A 187 0.37 3.88 -35.07
CA TRP A 187 -0.26 4.60 -36.19
C TRP A 187 0.76 5.24 -37.16
N ARG A 188 1.93 5.68 -36.68
CA ARG A 188 3.01 6.22 -37.54
C ARG A 188 3.63 5.18 -38.49
N ARG A 189 3.54 3.88 -38.19
CA ARG A 189 4.12 2.79 -39.03
C ARG A 189 3.21 2.29 -40.15
N LYS A 190 1.93 2.69 -40.16
CA LYS A 190 0.96 2.31 -41.20
C LYS A 190 0.68 3.42 -42.23
N MET A 191 1.30 4.59 -42.07
CA MET A 191 1.20 5.72 -43.01
C MET A 191 2.54 6.05 -43.72
N MET A 192 3.55 5.19 -43.57
CA MET A 192 4.70 5.09 -44.49
C MET A 192 4.49 3.83 -45.33
#